data_AF-A0A931MQQ4-F1
#
_entry.id   AF-A0A931MQQ4-F1
#
_cell.length_a   1.000
_cell.length_b   1.000
_cell.length_c   1.000
_cell.angle_alpha   90.00
_cell.angle_beta   90.00
_cell.angle_gamma   90.00
#
_symmetry.space_group_name_H-M   'P 1'
#
loop_
_entity.id
_entity.type
_entity.pdbx_description
1 polymer ?
#
loop_
_entity_poly.entity_id
_entity_poly.type
_entity_poly.pdbx_seq_one_letter_code
_entity_poly.pdbx_strand_id
1 'polypeptide(L)'
;MKKIIAAALVASGAVLSLAACSDDDSDSASVTTDNSVEMQTPTEEETTADETTVTSTDELGAFDQAKLSAFVVAFRTGYSDLSENRDDASIENIVITSCNDLASGADEQQVTQQIMTLAANNDVQPTAEQAEQIYDLVTPACP
;
A
#
# COMPACT_ATOMS: atom_id res chain seq x y z
N MET A 1 -0.24 23.89 35.52
CA MET A 1 -0.37 25.30 35.09
C MET A 1 -1.32 25.33 33.90
N LYS A 2 -2.48 25.98 34.03
CA LYS A 2 -3.41 26.19 32.91
C LYS A 2 -2.84 27.25 31.98
N LYS A 3 -2.84 26.99 30.67
CA LYS A 3 -3.00 28.04 29.67
C LYS A 3 -4.01 27.57 28.64
N ILE A 4 -4.85 28.53 28.30
CA ILE A 4 -6.16 28.45 27.68
C ILE A 4 -6.07 29.18 26.33
N ILE A 5 -6.85 28.67 25.36
CA ILE A 5 -7.48 29.40 24.24
C ILE A 5 -6.57 29.88 23.09
N ALA A 6 -6.85 29.43 21.86
CA ALA A 6 -7.58 30.23 20.86
C ALA A 6 -7.67 29.51 19.51
N ALA A 7 -8.90 29.33 19.04
CA ALA A 7 -9.23 28.95 17.67
C ALA A 7 -9.09 30.16 16.73
N ALA A 8 -8.71 29.92 15.47
CA ALA A 8 -8.95 30.82 14.37
C ALA A 8 -9.30 30.00 13.12
N LEU A 9 -10.59 30.02 12.77
CA LEU A 9 -11.11 29.55 11.49
C LEU A 9 -10.67 30.53 10.40
N VAL A 10 -9.94 30.06 9.40
CA VAL A 10 -9.79 30.77 8.13
C VAL A 10 -10.54 29.98 7.07
N ALA A 11 -11.76 30.42 6.81
CA ALA A 11 -12.49 30.10 5.60
C ALA A 11 -11.96 30.98 4.47
N SER A 12 -11.49 30.39 3.39
CA SER A 12 -11.24 31.08 2.11
C SER A 12 -11.50 30.06 1.01
N GLY A 13 -12.53 30.35 0.22
CA GLY A 13 -12.97 29.52 -0.90
C GLY A 13 -12.49 30.04 -2.26
N ALA A 14 -12.94 29.29 -3.29
CA ALA A 14 -12.93 29.59 -4.72
C ALA A 14 -11.53 29.55 -5.39
N VAL A 15 -11.29 28.97 -6.57
CA VAL A 15 -12.10 28.54 -7.72
C VAL A 15 -11.34 27.49 -8.55
N LEU A 16 -12.08 26.73 -9.34
CA LEU A 16 -11.63 25.84 -10.41
C LEU A 16 -10.71 26.55 -11.41
N SER A 17 -9.66 25.85 -11.85
CA SER A 17 -9.02 26.06 -13.15
C SER A 17 -8.40 24.74 -13.62
N LEU A 18 -9.15 23.98 -14.43
CA LEU A 18 -8.58 22.94 -15.28
C LEU A 18 -7.81 23.65 -16.41
N ALA A 19 -6.49 23.74 -16.28
CA ALA A 19 -5.60 24.00 -17.39
C ALA A 19 -5.16 22.65 -17.97
N ALA A 20 -5.98 22.07 -18.86
CA ALA A 20 -5.53 21.02 -19.76
C ALA A 20 -4.87 21.70 -20.97
N CYS A 21 -3.59 22.02 -20.82
CA CYS A 21 -2.72 22.33 -21.96
C CYS A 21 -2.43 21.00 -22.66
N SER A 22 -3.11 20.76 -23.78
CA SER A 22 -2.74 19.75 -24.75
C SER A 22 -1.88 20.44 -25.79
N ASP A 23 -0.57 20.21 -25.75
CA ASP A 23 0.36 20.49 -26.84
C ASP A 23 1.55 19.52 -26.67
N ASP A 24 1.56 18.46 -27.46
CA ASP A 24 2.80 17.84 -27.93
C ASP A 24 2.54 17.23 -29.30
N ASP A 25 2.88 18.03 -30.31
CA ASP A 25 3.09 17.61 -31.68
C ASP A 25 4.50 17.01 -31.74
N SER A 26 4.59 15.67 -31.68
CA SER A 26 5.81 14.92 -31.98
C SER A 26 5.48 13.80 -32.95
N ASP A 27 5.48 14.16 -34.23
CA ASP A 27 5.54 13.24 -35.36
C ASP A 27 6.96 12.64 -35.42
N SER A 28 7.11 11.31 -35.26
CA SER A 28 8.15 10.53 -35.96
C SER A 28 7.97 9.02 -35.78
N ALA A 29 7.82 8.38 -36.95
CA ALA A 29 7.73 6.97 -37.24
C ALA A 29 8.66 6.02 -36.45
N SER A 30 8.20 4.81 -36.16
CA SER A 30 8.55 3.63 -36.96
C SER A 30 7.82 2.38 -36.46
N VAL A 31 7.04 1.77 -37.36
CA VAL A 31 6.66 0.37 -37.26
C VAL A 31 7.94 -0.44 -37.51
N THR A 32 8.34 -1.25 -36.54
CA THR A 32 9.17 -2.42 -36.83
C THR A 32 8.73 -3.54 -35.90
N THR A 33 7.93 -4.43 -36.48
CA THR A 33 7.81 -5.80 -36.03
C THR A 33 9.21 -6.42 -36.05
N ASP A 34 9.72 -6.82 -34.88
CA ASP A 34 10.69 -7.91 -34.82
C ASP A 34 10.31 -8.86 -33.70
N ASN A 35 9.94 -10.06 -34.11
CA ASN A 35 9.73 -11.22 -33.28
C ASN A 35 11.09 -11.92 -33.18
N SER A 36 11.80 -11.72 -32.07
CA SER A 36 12.92 -12.58 -31.68
C SER A 36 12.62 -13.23 -30.33
N VAL A 37 12.33 -14.51 -30.44
CA VAL A 37 12.52 -15.53 -29.40
C VAL A 37 13.99 -15.67 -29.05
N GLU A 38 14.23 -16.24 -27.86
CA GLU A 38 15.51 -16.70 -27.30
C GLU A 38 16.34 -15.57 -26.63
N MET A 39 16.96 -15.73 -25.47
CA MET A 39 17.42 -16.92 -24.78
C MET A 39 17.71 -16.58 -23.31
N GLN A 40 17.65 -17.60 -22.47
CA GLN A 40 18.03 -17.61 -21.06
C GLN A 40 19.45 -17.11 -20.80
N THR A 41 19.60 -16.36 -19.70
CA THR A 41 20.76 -16.47 -18.80
C THR A 41 20.27 -16.15 -17.39
N PRO A 42 20.23 -17.12 -16.45
CA PRO A 42 20.12 -16.80 -15.04
C PRO A 42 21.54 -16.52 -14.54
N THR A 43 21.87 -15.25 -14.38
CA THR A 43 23.01 -14.88 -13.54
C THR A 43 22.45 -14.68 -12.15
N GLU A 44 22.85 -15.58 -11.26
CA GLU A 44 22.73 -15.44 -9.82
C GLU A 44 23.38 -14.11 -9.40
N GLU A 45 22.56 -13.12 -9.05
CA GLU A 45 22.97 -12.09 -8.10
C GLU A 45 21.93 -12.06 -6.98
N GLU A 46 22.40 -12.51 -5.83
CA GLU A 46 21.80 -12.46 -4.53
C GLU A 46 21.38 -11.00 -4.22
N THR A 47 20.10 -10.73 -4.37
CA THR A 47 19.42 -9.74 -3.55
C THR A 47 18.09 -10.38 -3.18
N THR A 48 17.97 -10.72 -1.90
CA THR A 48 16.73 -11.07 -1.23
C THR A 48 15.76 -9.90 -1.39
N ALA A 49 15.11 -9.83 -2.55
CA ALA A 49 13.86 -9.14 -2.70
C ALA A 49 12.85 -10.04 -2.00
N ASP A 50 12.48 -9.63 -0.79
CA ASP A 50 11.33 -10.14 -0.06
C ASP A 50 10.21 -10.35 -1.09
N GLU A 51 9.84 -11.62 -1.29
CA GLU A 51 8.81 -12.03 -2.23
C GLU A 51 7.50 -11.40 -1.75
N THR A 52 7.22 -10.17 -2.17
CA THR A 52 5.90 -9.58 -2.04
C THR A 52 5.04 -10.33 -3.05
N THR A 53 4.55 -11.48 -2.61
CA THR A 53 3.60 -12.32 -3.33
C THR A 53 2.51 -11.41 -3.88
N VAL A 54 2.48 -11.27 -5.20
CA VAL A 54 1.41 -10.55 -5.88
C VAL A 54 0.13 -11.29 -5.54
N THR A 55 -0.70 -10.67 -4.69
CA THR A 55 -1.97 -11.24 -4.27
C THR A 55 -2.77 -11.61 -5.52
N SER A 56 -3.17 -12.87 -5.63
CA SER A 56 -3.90 -13.32 -6.81
C SER A 56 -5.30 -12.66 -6.82
N THR A 57 -5.83 -12.36 -8.01
CA THR A 57 -7.16 -11.73 -8.13
C THR A 57 -8.26 -12.57 -7.48
N ASP A 58 -8.07 -13.88 -7.38
CA ASP A 58 -8.96 -14.80 -6.66
C ASP A 58 -8.99 -14.55 -5.14
N GLU A 59 -7.86 -14.18 -4.53
CA GLU A 59 -7.80 -13.82 -3.11
C GLU A 59 -8.53 -12.50 -2.85
N LEU A 60 -8.36 -11.51 -3.75
CA LEU A 60 -9.10 -10.24 -3.69
C LEU A 60 -10.62 -10.44 -3.77
N GLY A 61 -11.10 -11.50 -4.43
CA GLY A 61 -12.51 -11.84 -4.54
C GLY A 61 -13.17 -12.29 -3.22
N ALA A 62 -12.38 -12.71 -2.23
CA ALA A 62 -12.86 -13.09 -0.91
C ALA A 62 -13.02 -11.88 0.03
N PHE A 63 -12.33 -10.76 -0.24
CA PHE A 63 -12.36 -9.57 0.59
C PHE A 63 -13.39 -8.56 0.10
N ASP A 64 -14.01 -7.84 1.04
CA ASP A 64 -14.85 -6.70 0.72
C ASP A 64 -13.96 -5.52 0.28
N GLN A 65 -14.10 -5.11 -0.98
CA GLN A 65 -13.31 -4.02 -1.56
C GLN A 65 -13.47 -2.71 -0.79
N ALA A 66 -14.65 -2.41 -0.25
CA ALA A 66 -14.87 -1.19 0.52
C ALA A 66 -14.11 -1.23 1.84
N LYS A 67 -13.98 -2.41 2.47
CA LYS A 67 -13.13 -2.59 3.67
C LYS A 67 -11.65 -2.44 3.35
N LEU A 68 -11.18 -3.00 2.23
CA LEU A 68 -9.79 -2.84 1.78
C LEU A 68 -9.46 -1.36 1.50
N SER A 69 -10.30 -0.67 0.73
CA SER A 69 -10.11 0.76 0.47
C SER A 69 -10.20 1.61 1.75
N ALA A 70 -11.09 1.26 2.69
CA ALA A 70 -11.15 1.94 3.98
C ALA A 70 -9.88 1.72 4.80
N PHE A 71 -9.30 0.51 4.78
CA PHE A 71 -8.01 0.24 5.39
C PHE A 71 -6.90 1.07 4.77
N VAL A 72 -6.80 1.14 3.43
CA VAL A 72 -5.79 1.96 2.75
C VAL A 72 -5.86 3.42 3.18
N VAL A 73 -7.07 3.99 3.23
CA VAL A 73 -7.28 5.37 3.68
C VAL A 73 -6.86 5.55 5.14
N ALA A 74 -7.27 4.64 6.03
CA ALA A 74 -6.90 4.69 7.44
C ALA A 74 -5.38 4.56 7.64
N PHE A 75 -4.75 3.63 6.93
CA PHE A 75 -3.31 3.37 6.97
C PHE A 75 -2.53 4.60 6.50
N ARG A 76 -2.87 5.18 5.34
CA ARG A 76 -2.23 6.41 4.83
C ARG A 76 -2.41 7.61 5.76
N THR A 77 -3.57 7.69 6.43
CA THR A 77 -3.88 8.78 7.36
C THR A 77 -3.13 8.64 8.69
N GLY A 78 -3.00 7.41 9.21
CA GLY A 78 -2.35 7.12 10.49
C GLY A 78 -0.83 6.98 10.39
N TYR A 79 -0.33 6.56 9.22
CA TYR A 79 1.06 6.16 9.02
C TYR A 79 1.60 6.69 7.68
N SER A 80 1.67 8.01 7.54
CA SER A 80 2.14 8.67 6.31
C SER A 80 3.49 8.12 5.86
N ASP A 81 4.44 7.96 6.78
CA ASP A 81 5.81 7.54 6.51
C ASP A 81 5.88 6.07 6.05
N LEU A 82 5.02 5.22 6.61
CA LEU A 82 4.90 3.80 6.21
C LEU A 82 4.17 3.61 4.88
N SER A 83 3.45 4.64 4.41
CA SER A 83 2.65 4.60 3.18
C SER A 83 3.26 5.38 2.02
N GLU A 84 4.37 6.08 2.27
CA GLU A 84 5.02 6.97 1.31
C GLU A 84 5.43 6.18 0.05
N ASN A 85 5.02 6.66 -1.12
CA ASN A 85 5.32 6.05 -2.43
C ASN A 85 4.84 4.59 -2.60
N ARG A 86 4.01 4.07 -1.70
CA ARG A 86 3.36 2.77 -1.87
C ARG A 86 2.10 2.93 -2.70
N ASP A 87 1.82 1.97 -3.57
CA ASP A 87 0.52 1.83 -4.21
C ASP A 87 -0.51 1.22 -3.26
N ASP A 88 -1.80 1.37 -3.60
CA ASP A 88 -2.90 0.90 -2.76
C ASP A 88 -2.89 -0.63 -2.64
N ALA A 89 -2.60 -1.37 -3.71
CA ALA A 89 -2.56 -2.84 -3.70
C ALA A 89 -1.52 -3.40 -2.72
N SER A 90 -0.35 -2.75 -2.64
CA SER A 90 0.71 -3.07 -1.69
C SER A 90 0.28 -2.84 -0.24
N ILE A 91 -0.57 -1.84 0.01
CA ILE A 91 -1.13 -1.57 1.35
C ILE A 91 -2.27 -2.56 1.65
N GLU A 92 -3.13 -2.86 0.67
CA GLU A 92 -4.19 -3.88 0.79
C GLU A 92 -3.61 -5.26 1.10
N ASN A 93 -2.44 -5.60 0.55
CA ASN A 93 -1.77 -6.88 0.82
C ASN A 93 -1.47 -7.09 2.32
N ILE A 94 -1.28 -6.01 3.10
CA ILE A 94 -1.13 -6.11 4.56
C ILE A 94 -2.35 -6.79 5.19
N VAL A 95 -3.56 -6.42 4.76
CA VAL A 95 -4.80 -7.02 5.24
C VAL A 95 -4.89 -8.46 4.77
N ILE A 96 -4.62 -8.70 3.49
CA ILE A 96 -4.86 -9.99 2.85
C ILE A 96 -3.97 -11.07 3.44
N THR A 97 -2.65 -10.83 3.51
CA THR A 97 -1.70 -11.75 4.14
C THR A 97 -2.05 -11.99 5.60
N SER A 98 -2.31 -10.93 6.37
CA SER A 98 -2.61 -11.06 7.80
C SER A 98 -3.89 -11.85 8.07
N CYS A 99 -4.95 -11.65 7.28
CA CYS A 99 -6.19 -12.40 7.39
C CYS A 99 -6.02 -13.86 6.96
N ASN A 100 -5.19 -14.13 5.94
CA ASN A 100 -4.83 -15.49 5.56
C ASN A 100 -4.05 -16.22 6.67
N ASP A 101 -3.14 -15.52 7.36
CA ASP A 101 -2.40 -16.06 8.50
C ASP A 101 -3.35 -16.40 9.66
N LEU A 102 -4.28 -15.49 9.99
CA LEU A 102 -5.32 -15.73 10.99
C LEU A 102 -6.20 -16.93 10.62
N ALA A 103 -6.62 -17.02 9.35
CA ALA A 103 -7.41 -18.16 8.85
C ALA A 103 -6.63 -19.48 8.89
N SER A 104 -5.30 -19.41 8.77
CA SER A 104 -4.38 -20.56 8.88
C SER A 104 -4.08 -20.96 10.33
N GLY A 105 -4.58 -20.19 11.31
CA GLY A 105 -4.43 -20.47 12.74
C GLY A 105 -3.19 -19.84 13.37
N ALA A 106 -2.57 -18.86 12.73
CA ALA A 106 -1.55 -18.02 13.37
C ALA A 106 -2.18 -17.26 14.54
N ASP A 107 -1.43 -17.10 15.63
CA ASP A 107 -1.85 -16.28 16.76
C ASP A 107 -1.56 -14.80 16.52
N GLU A 108 -2.18 -13.95 17.34
CA GLU A 108 -2.06 -12.49 17.27
C GLU A 108 -0.61 -12.00 17.27
N GLN A 109 0.28 -12.62 18.04
CA GLN A 109 1.68 -12.22 18.09
C GLN A 109 2.38 -12.52 16.76
N GLN A 110 2.14 -13.71 16.19
CA GLN A 110 2.68 -14.07 14.88
C GLN A 110 2.22 -13.10 13.79
N VAL A 111 0.91 -12.78 13.76
CA VAL A 111 0.34 -11.87 12.77
C VAL A 111 0.84 -10.44 12.98
N THR A 112 0.98 -9.97 14.22
CA THR A 112 1.53 -8.64 14.51
C THR A 112 2.98 -8.52 14.04
N GLN A 113 3.81 -9.56 14.25
CA GLN A 113 5.18 -9.58 13.74
C GLN A 113 5.22 -9.60 12.20
N GLN A 114 4.27 -10.29 11.57
CA GLN A 114 4.13 -10.27 10.12
C GLN A 114 3.74 -8.87 9.62
N ILE A 115 2.78 -8.22 10.28
CA ILE A 115 2.38 -6.85 10.01
C ILE A 115 3.56 -5.88 10.13
N MET A 116 4.44 -6.04 11.13
CA MET A 116 5.66 -5.21 11.22
C MET A 116 6.51 -5.28 9.96
N THR A 117 6.57 -6.45 9.34
CA THR A 117 7.33 -6.69 8.11
C THR A 117 6.59 -6.11 6.89
N LEU A 118 5.29 -6.39 6.75
CA LEU A 118 4.48 -5.94 5.61
C LEU A 118 4.22 -4.41 5.60
N ALA A 119 4.16 -3.80 6.78
CA ALA A 119 3.95 -2.36 6.93
C ALA A 119 5.26 -1.56 6.89
N ALA A 120 6.43 -2.21 6.97
CA ALA A 120 7.71 -1.55 6.76
C ALA A 120 7.78 -0.96 5.35
N ASN A 121 8.46 0.17 5.21
CA ASN A 121 8.60 0.87 3.95
C ASN A 121 9.95 1.59 3.88
N ASN A 122 10.78 1.22 2.92
CA ASN A 122 12.16 1.72 2.80
C ASN A 122 12.90 1.54 4.16
N ASP A 123 13.49 2.62 4.68
CA ASP A 123 14.18 2.63 5.98
C ASP A 123 13.25 2.88 7.18
N VAL A 124 11.94 2.95 6.97
CA VAL A 124 10.95 3.19 8.03
C VAL A 124 10.32 1.88 8.46
N GLN A 125 10.51 1.53 9.73
CA GLN A 125 9.93 0.34 10.34
C GLN A 125 8.86 0.76 11.36
N PRO A 126 7.67 0.13 11.35
CA PRO A 126 6.67 0.35 12.39
C PRO A 126 7.20 -0.05 13.77
N THR A 127 6.81 0.69 14.81
CA THR A 127 7.00 0.25 16.19
C THR A 127 6.05 -0.91 16.51
N ALA A 128 6.32 -1.66 17.58
CA ALA A 128 5.42 -2.72 18.05
C ALA A 128 4.00 -2.19 18.32
N GLU A 129 3.90 -1.02 18.96
CA GLU A 129 2.61 -0.36 19.24
C GLU A 129 1.87 0.02 17.94
N GLN A 130 2.59 0.43 16.89
CA GLN A 130 1.98 0.71 15.59
C GLN A 130 1.50 -0.58 14.91
N ALA A 131 2.25 -1.67 15.02
CA ALA A 131 1.85 -2.94 14.45
C ALA A 131 0.61 -3.54 15.13
N GLU A 132 0.50 -3.43 16.46
CA GLU A 132 -0.72 -3.80 17.20
C GLU A 132 -1.93 -2.96 16.74
N GLN A 133 -1.74 -1.65 16.54
CA GLN A 133 -2.82 -0.81 16.01
C GLN A 133 -3.20 -1.18 14.58
N ILE A 134 -2.23 -1.53 13.72
CA ILE A 134 -2.52 -1.99 12.37
C ILE A 134 -3.25 -3.33 12.41
N TYR A 135 -2.90 -4.24 13.32
CA TYR A 135 -3.61 -5.49 13.55
C TYR A 135 -5.09 -5.25 13.90
N ASP A 136 -5.37 -4.28 14.77
CA ASP A 136 -6.74 -3.88 15.12
C ASP A 136 -7.53 -3.32 13.93
N LEU A 137 -6.84 -2.71 12.94
CA LEU A 137 -7.44 -2.23 11.69
C LEU A 137 -7.68 -3.36 10.68
N VAL A 138 -6.81 -4.36 10.66
CA VAL A 138 -6.86 -5.52 9.76
C VAL A 138 -7.99 -6.47 10.14
N THR A 139 -8.10 -6.83 11.43
CA THR A 139 -9.04 -7.83 11.94
C THR A 139 -10.49 -7.64 11.47
N PRO A 140 -11.10 -6.43 11.51
CA PRO A 140 -12.46 -6.22 11.01
C PRO A 140 -12.61 -6.29 9.48
N ALA A 141 -11.50 -6.20 8.74
CA ALA A 141 -11.45 -6.32 7.29
C ALA A 141 -11.39 -7.78 6.80
N CYS A 142 -11.06 -8.73 7.69
CA CYS A 142 -11.06 -10.16 7.36
C CYS A 142 -12.47 -10.69 7.00
N PRO A 143 -12.56 -11.66 6.09
CA PRO A 143 -13.81 -12.33 5.71
C PRO A 143 -14.35 -13.30 6.77
#